data_AF-A0A5J5D086-F1
#
_entry.id   AF-A0A5J5D086-F1
#
_cell.length_a   1.000
_cell.length_b   1.000
_cell.length_c   1.000
_cell.angle_alpha   90.00
_cell.angle_beta   90.00
_cell.angle_gamma   90.00
#
_symmetry.space_group_name_H-M   'P 1'
#
loop_
_entity.id
_entity.type
_entity.pdbx_description
1 polymer ?
#
loop_
_entity_poly.entity_id
_entity_poly.type
_entity_poly.pdbx_seq_one_letter_code
_entity_poly.pdbx_strand_id
1 'polypeptide(L)'
;MLVARYHKNNLFLFEQSYDTPPQPEIITFDTPFAGRFGIMICFDILFHKPTIALVEKGVRQLVYPTAWINYLPLMDSVQFQRAFSKGANVTLLAANIRYDRLNMRGSGIYTPFSATYHHAQKGDPEEGRLLVARVPVLDPLWVEQSVTTDEGVVRSETTSSTDTESGFCHQENCPDSPPPDTASSVPPSSATFISSINYDTFTFVLLNETEGKVNVCNGTFCCHLQYRRLQHGGSKELYALGAFAGTHTVYVRIGLQVCALVRCAGLEANSCGQEVEEAESKMDFLLEG
;
A
#
# COMPACT_ATOMS: atom_id res chain seq x y z
N MET A 1 0.34 30.47 -18.42
CA MET A 1 0.99 29.30 -19.03
C MET A 1 0.33 28.05 -18.45
N LEU A 2 -0.20 27.16 -19.30
CA LEU A 2 -0.76 25.87 -18.87
C LEU A 2 0.34 24.81 -19.06
N VAL A 3 0.74 24.13 -17.99
CA VAL A 3 1.88 23.18 -18.02
C VAL A 3 1.47 21.73 -18.19
N ALA A 4 0.24 21.38 -17.81
CA ALA A 4 -0.32 20.04 -17.96
C ALA A 4 -1.84 20.09 -17.94
N ARG A 5 -2.46 19.11 -18.60
CA ARG A 5 -3.90 18.81 -18.53
C ARG A 5 -4.05 17.29 -18.56
N TYR A 6 -4.84 16.75 -17.65
CA TYR A 6 -5.11 15.32 -17.55
C TYR A 6 -6.61 15.11 -17.38
N HIS A 7 -7.19 14.20 -18.16
CA HIS A 7 -8.57 13.73 -17.98
C HIS A 7 -8.56 12.39 -17.24
N LYS A 8 -9.36 12.28 -16.18
CA LYS A 8 -9.45 11.08 -15.34
C LYS A 8 -9.78 9.86 -16.20
N ASN A 9 -8.92 8.85 -16.14
CA ASN A 9 -9.08 7.64 -16.94
C ASN A 9 -10.03 6.63 -16.27
N ASN A 10 -9.94 6.44 -14.96
CA ASN A 10 -10.73 5.44 -14.25
C ASN A 10 -11.84 6.14 -13.47
N LEU A 11 -13.03 6.24 -14.07
CA LEU A 11 -14.20 6.83 -13.43
C LEU A 11 -14.75 5.92 -12.34
N PHE A 12 -15.11 6.52 -11.20
CA PHE A 12 -15.83 5.85 -10.13
C PHE A 12 -17.32 5.81 -10.45
N LEU A 13 -18.07 4.81 -9.99
CA LEU A 13 -19.46 4.55 -10.41
C LEU A 13 -20.43 5.74 -10.36
N PHE A 14 -20.19 6.72 -9.50
CA PHE A 14 -21.04 7.92 -9.35
C PHE A 14 -20.68 9.07 -10.31
N GLU A 15 -19.67 8.90 -11.16
CA GLU A 15 -19.16 9.92 -12.08
C GLU A 15 -19.81 9.84 -13.48
N GLN A 16 -21.12 9.58 -13.55
CA GLN A 16 -21.86 9.44 -14.82
C GLN A 16 -21.88 10.73 -15.67
N SER A 17 -21.58 11.88 -15.07
CA SER A 17 -21.50 13.17 -15.75
C SER A 17 -20.19 13.39 -16.51
N TYR A 18 -19.24 12.45 -16.45
CA TYR A 18 -17.92 12.58 -17.06
C TYR A 18 -17.70 11.48 -18.10
N ASP A 19 -16.99 11.84 -19.18
CA ASP A 19 -16.56 10.90 -20.20
C ASP A 19 -15.17 10.36 -19.88
N THR A 20 -14.97 9.07 -20.13
CA THR A 20 -13.64 8.46 -20.12
C THR A 20 -12.90 8.84 -21.42
N PRO A 21 -11.63 9.27 -21.37
CA PRO A 21 -10.88 9.58 -22.57
C PRO A 21 -10.76 8.35 -23.49
N PRO A 22 -10.73 8.54 -24.83
CA PRO A 22 -10.68 7.42 -25.78
C PRO A 22 -9.39 6.60 -25.67
N GLN A 23 -8.32 7.19 -25.12
CA GLN A 23 -7.07 6.51 -24.81
C GLN A 23 -6.54 6.99 -23.45
N PRO A 24 -5.94 6.10 -22.64
CA PRO A 24 -5.35 6.50 -21.37
C PRO A 24 -4.23 7.53 -21.54
N GLU A 25 -4.40 8.68 -20.89
CA GLU A 25 -3.44 9.78 -20.94
C GLU A 25 -2.34 9.58 -19.90
N ILE A 26 -1.08 9.50 -20.33
CA ILE A 26 0.09 9.42 -19.43
C ILE A 26 0.77 10.78 -19.40
N ILE A 27 0.30 11.67 -18.53
CA ILE A 27 0.68 13.09 -18.52
C ILE A 27 1.74 13.36 -17.46
N THR A 28 2.79 14.07 -17.89
CA THR A 28 3.87 14.54 -17.03
C THR A 28 4.20 16.00 -17.31
N PHE A 29 4.80 16.68 -16.35
CA PHE A 29 5.37 18.02 -16.53
C PHE A 29 6.68 18.14 -15.75
N ASP A 30 7.62 18.91 -16.29
CA ASP A 30 8.92 19.12 -15.67
C ASP A 30 8.93 20.43 -14.87
N THR A 31 9.64 20.42 -13.75
CA THR A 31 9.81 21.59 -12.88
C THR A 31 11.30 21.88 -12.68
N PRO A 32 11.68 23.15 -12.50
CA PRO A 32 13.08 23.52 -12.29
C PRO A 32 13.56 23.30 -10.85
N PHE A 33 12.69 22.87 -9.93
CA PHE A 33 13.01 22.74 -8.51
C PHE A 33 12.82 21.31 -7.97
N ALA A 34 12.12 20.45 -8.71
CA ALA A 34 11.79 19.12 -8.25
C ALA A 34 11.59 18.16 -9.42
N GLY A 35 12.33 18.33 -10.52
CA GLY A 35 12.30 17.38 -11.65
C GLY A 35 10.90 17.13 -12.23
N ARG A 36 10.67 15.91 -12.69
CA ARG A 36 9.44 15.50 -13.39
C ARG A 36 8.33 15.04 -12.44
N PHE A 37 7.14 15.59 -12.65
CA PHE A 37 5.90 15.19 -11.98
C PHE A 37 4.96 14.46 -12.94
N GLY A 38 4.23 13.48 -12.41
CA GLY A 38 3.07 12.87 -13.04
C GLY A 38 1.77 13.34 -12.38
N ILE A 39 0.66 13.21 -13.11
CA ILE A 39 -0.68 13.55 -12.63
C ILE A 39 -1.56 12.31 -12.73
N MET A 40 -2.30 12.01 -11.67
CA MET A 40 -3.37 11.00 -11.64
C MET A 40 -4.46 11.43 -10.66
N ILE A 41 -5.68 10.92 -10.80
CA ILE A 41 -6.83 11.41 -10.01
C ILE A 41 -7.55 10.26 -9.30
N CYS A 42 -7.66 10.35 -7.98
CA CYS A 42 -8.49 9.48 -7.15
C CYS A 42 -8.37 7.99 -7.54
N PHE A 43 -9.45 7.41 -8.05
CA PHE A 43 -9.58 6.00 -8.39
C PHE A 43 -8.50 5.44 -9.33
N ASP A 44 -7.83 6.30 -10.11
CA ASP A 44 -6.68 5.92 -10.94
C ASP A 44 -5.59 5.15 -10.17
N ILE A 45 -5.39 5.43 -8.88
CA ILE A 45 -4.33 4.81 -8.06
C ILE A 45 -4.44 3.28 -7.97
N LEU A 46 -5.64 2.72 -8.20
CA LEU A 46 -5.91 1.29 -8.13
C LEU A 46 -5.62 0.54 -9.45
N PHE A 47 -5.29 1.26 -10.52
CA PHE A 47 -5.17 0.69 -11.86
C PHE A 47 -3.78 0.85 -12.43
N HIS A 48 -3.44 -0.04 -13.37
CA HIS A 48 -2.16 0.03 -14.07
C HIS A 48 -2.00 1.35 -14.86
N LYS A 49 -3.05 1.83 -15.53
CA LYS A 49 -3.01 3.07 -16.31
C LYS A 49 -3.91 4.14 -15.66
N PRO A 50 -3.40 5.37 -15.46
CA PRO A 50 -2.05 5.84 -15.79
C PRO A 50 -0.98 5.53 -14.74
N THR A 51 -1.37 5.09 -13.55
CA THR A 51 -0.54 5.09 -12.33
C THR A 51 0.76 4.31 -12.47
N ILE A 52 0.69 3.00 -12.72
CA ILE A 52 1.88 2.16 -12.85
C ILE A 52 2.69 2.56 -14.09
N ALA A 53 2.01 2.91 -15.19
CA ALA A 53 2.68 3.38 -16.41
C ALA A 53 3.51 4.67 -16.20
N LEU A 54 3.11 5.57 -15.29
CA LEU A 54 3.93 6.72 -14.89
C LEU A 54 5.18 6.28 -14.13
N VAL A 55 5.03 5.34 -13.19
CA VAL A 55 6.14 4.81 -12.39
C VAL A 55 7.15 4.07 -13.26
N GLU A 56 6.68 3.23 -14.19
CA GLU A 56 7.53 2.51 -15.15
C GLU A 56 8.30 3.44 -16.07
N LYS A 57 7.73 4.62 -16.40
CA LYS A 57 8.42 5.68 -17.15
C LYS A 57 9.45 6.47 -16.32
N GLY A 58 9.73 6.05 -15.08
CA GLY A 58 10.71 6.70 -14.21
C GLY A 58 10.17 7.92 -13.46
N VAL A 59 8.87 8.20 -13.50
CA VAL A 59 8.29 9.29 -12.69
C VAL A 59 8.30 8.86 -11.22
N ARG A 60 8.84 9.71 -10.36
CA ARG A 60 8.95 9.45 -8.92
C ARG A 60 8.18 10.45 -8.07
N GLN A 61 7.55 11.45 -8.67
CA GLN A 61 6.78 12.47 -7.97
C GLN A 61 5.41 12.61 -8.63
N LEU A 62 4.34 12.52 -7.84
CA LEU A 62 2.97 12.46 -8.33
C LEU A 62 2.11 13.49 -7.61
N VAL A 63 1.37 14.27 -8.40
CA VAL A 63 0.30 15.14 -7.88
C VAL A 63 -1.02 14.38 -7.96
N TYR A 64 -1.71 14.29 -6.83
CA TYR A 64 -2.86 13.41 -6.65
C TYR A 64 -4.04 14.14 -5.98
N PRO A 65 -4.85 14.89 -6.75
CA PRO A 65 -6.13 15.34 -6.27
C PRO A 65 -7.09 14.15 -6.14
N THR A 66 -7.88 14.13 -5.06
CA THR A 66 -8.77 13.02 -4.78
C THR A 66 -10.03 13.48 -4.04
N ALA A 67 -11.09 12.69 -4.18
CA ALA A 67 -12.33 12.78 -3.41
C ALA A 67 -12.62 11.37 -2.88
N TRP A 68 -11.78 10.93 -1.94
CA TRP A 68 -11.72 9.55 -1.48
C TRP A 68 -12.69 9.33 -0.32
N ILE A 69 -13.59 8.36 -0.49
CA ILE A 69 -14.47 7.86 0.57
C ILE A 69 -13.70 6.79 1.34
N ASN A 70 -13.47 7.00 2.63
CA ASN A 70 -12.73 6.03 3.44
C ASN A 70 -13.58 4.79 3.71
N TYR A 71 -13.01 3.62 3.47
CA TYR A 71 -13.59 2.32 3.80
C TYR A 71 -12.57 1.50 4.60
N LEU A 72 -12.87 1.25 5.87
CA LEU A 72 -12.02 0.43 6.74
C LEU A 72 -12.22 -1.06 6.43
N PRO A 73 -11.22 -1.92 6.68
CA PRO A 73 -9.92 -1.65 7.30
C PRO A 73 -8.75 -1.43 6.32
N LEU A 74 -8.96 -1.53 5.01
CA LEU A 74 -7.87 -1.55 4.02
C LEU A 74 -7.88 -0.40 2.99
N MET A 75 -8.94 0.41 2.96
CA MET A 75 -9.14 1.48 1.98
C MET A 75 -9.36 2.84 2.65
N ASP A 76 -8.74 3.06 3.80
CA ASP A 76 -8.62 4.41 4.35
C ASP A 76 -7.62 5.24 3.51
N SER A 77 -7.95 6.50 3.24
CA SER A 77 -7.16 7.35 2.35
C SER A 77 -5.71 7.49 2.78
N VAL A 78 -5.43 7.82 4.04
CA VAL A 78 -4.05 8.06 4.49
C VAL A 78 -3.26 6.75 4.59
N GLN A 79 -3.95 5.65 4.87
CA GLN A 79 -3.38 4.30 4.87
C GLN A 79 -2.96 3.89 3.45
N PHE A 80 -3.91 3.88 2.52
CA PHE A 80 -3.70 3.35 1.17
C PHE A 80 -2.72 4.21 0.38
N GLN A 81 -2.88 5.54 0.43
CA GLN A 81 -2.03 6.47 -0.32
C GLN A 81 -0.58 6.44 0.17
N ARG A 82 -0.36 6.31 1.48
CA ARG A 82 0.98 6.14 2.05
C ARG A 82 1.58 4.78 1.66
N ALA A 83 0.78 3.71 1.70
CA ALA A 83 1.23 2.38 1.31
C ALA A 83 1.67 2.36 -0.17
N PHE A 84 0.91 3.01 -1.05
CA PHE A 84 1.29 3.17 -2.45
C PHE A 84 2.60 3.95 -2.61
N SER A 85 2.75 5.09 -1.93
CA SER A 85 3.99 5.89 -1.97
C SER A 85 5.23 5.08 -1.56
N LYS A 86 5.10 4.28 -0.50
CA LYS A 86 6.16 3.39 -0.02
C LYS A 86 6.44 2.23 -0.99
N GLY A 87 5.39 1.56 -1.48
CA GLY A 87 5.53 0.39 -2.35
C GLY A 87 6.05 0.72 -3.75
N ALA A 88 5.59 1.84 -4.34
CA ALA A 88 6.03 2.28 -5.66
C ALA A 88 7.31 3.14 -5.63
N ASN A 89 7.87 3.40 -4.43
CA ASN A 89 9.01 4.28 -4.23
C ASN A 89 8.83 5.67 -4.89
N VAL A 90 7.70 6.32 -4.60
CA VAL A 90 7.35 7.64 -5.15
C VAL A 90 6.98 8.62 -4.04
N THR A 91 7.16 9.91 -4.31
CA THR A 91 6.51 10.99 -3.55
C THR A 91 5.11 11.21 -4.10
N LEU A 92 4.10 11.13 -3.22
CA LEU A 92 2.70 11.35 -3.54
C LEU A 92 2.19 12.58 -2.78
N LEU A 93 1.76 13.60 -3.53
CA LEU A 93 1.12 14.80 -3.00
C LEU A 93 -0.39 14.65 -3.09
N ALA A 94 -1.00 14.15 -2.02
CA ALA A 94 -2.42 13.82 -1.97
C ALA A 94 -3.26 14.95 -1.36
N ALA A 95 -4.18 15.50 -2.15
CA ALA A 95 -5.13 16.51 -1.73
C ALA A 95 -6.54 15.96 -1.81
N ASN A 96 -7.12 15.61 -0.65
CA ASN A 96 -8.46 15.07 -0.53
C ASN A 96 -9.49 16.14 -0.17
N ILE A 97 -10.75 15.89 -0.54
CA ILE A 97 -11.90 16.68 -0.08
C ILE A 97 -12.13 16.43 1.41
N ARG A 98 -12.48 17.50 2.13
CA ARG A 98 -13.07 17.41 3.47
C ARG A 98 -14.59 17.41 3.31
N TYR A 99 -15.22 16.24 3.47
CA TYR A 99 -16.67 16.12 3.46
C TYR A 99 -17.14 14.99 4.39
N ASP A 100 -17.63 15.34 5.59
CA ASP A 100 -17.96 14.37 6.65
C ASP A 100 -19.08 13.41 6.25
N ARG A 101 -20.10 13.92 5.56
CA ARG A 101 -21.28 13.14 5.19
C ARG A 101 -20.96 11.91 4.34
N LEU A 102 -19.88 11.96 3.55
CA LEU A 102 -19.41 10.86 2.72
C LEU A 102 -18.10 10.25 3.23
N ASN A 103 -17.73 10.48 4.50
CA ASN A 103 -16.48 9.99 5.08
C ASN A 103 -15.24 10.35 4.24
N MET A 104 -15.24 11.54 3.64
CA MET A 104 -14.11 12.08 2.89
C MET A 104 -13.26 12.91 3.82
N ARG A 105 -12.14 12.34 4.23
CA ARG A 105 -11.14 12.96 5.11
C ARG A 105 -9.80 12.29 4.87
N GLY A 106 -8.70 13.01 5.09
CA GLY A 106 -7.36 12.46 4.94
C GLY A 106 -6.63 13.00 3.71
N SER A 107 -5.72 13.93 3.94
CA SER A 107 -4.81 14.49 2.93
C SER A 107 -3.38 14.36 3.42
N GLY A 108 -2.40 14.30 2.52
CA GLY A 108 -1.03 14.15 2.95
C GLY A 108 0.03 14.28 1.86
N ILE A 109 1.26 14.45 2.34
CA ILE A 109 2.49 14.44 1.58
C ILE A 109 3.21 13.16 2.00
N TYR A 110 3.27 12.19 1.11
CA TYR A 110 3.87 10.90 1.37
C TYR A 110 5.16 10.76 0.55
N THR A 111 6.22 10.31 1.20
CA THR A 111 7.47 9.89 0.56
C THR A 111 7.71 8.43 0.90
N PRO A 112 8.66 7.75 0.24
CA PRO A 112 8.97 6.34 0.53
C PRO A 112 9.38 6.08 1.98
N PHE A 113 9.87 7.11 2.68
CA PHE A 113 10.44 7.00 4.01
C PHE A 113 9.75 7.88 5.07
N SER A 114 8.97 8.88 4.68
CA SER A 114 8.28 9.80 5.61
C SER A 114 6.88 10.14 5.15
N ALA A 115 6.03 10.57 6.08
CA ALA A 115 4.67 11.02 5.78
C ALA A 115 4.33 12.24 6.64
N THR A 116 3.74 13.27 6.02
CA THR A 116 3.12 14.41 6.70
C THR A 116 1.68 14.47 6.23
N TYR A 117 0.75 14.16 7.12
CA TYR A 117 -0.66 14.03 6.76
C TYR A 117 -1.57 14.64 7.82
N HIS A 118 -2.78 14.96 7.41
CA HIS A 118 -3.86 15.33 8.29
C HIS A 118 -5.04 14.40 8.02
N HIS A 119 -5.49 13.75 9.08
CA HIS A 119 -6.66 12.88 9.08
C HIS A 119 -7.59 13.36 10.18
N ALA A 120 -8.72 13.97 9.79
CA ALA A 120 -9.67 14.55 10.74
C ALA A 120 -10.26 13.45 11.64
N GLN A 121 -10.39 13.74 12.93
CA GLN A 121 -11.04 12.85 13.88
C GLN A 121 -12.53 13.18 14.01
N LYS A 122 -13.29 12.24 14.60
CA LYS A 122 -14.71 12.46 14.87
C LYS A 122 -14.87 13.63 15.84
N GLY A 123 -15.67 14.61 15.44
CA GLY A 123 -15.89 15.84 16.21
C GLY A 123 -14.98 17.00 15.83
N ASP A 124 -13.99 16.79 14.96
CA ASP A 124 -13.24 17.91 14.37
C ASP A 124 -14.14 18.74 13.45
N PRO A 125 -13.96 20.07 13.40
CA PRO A 125 -14.73 20.92 12.49
C PRO A 125 -14.46 20.54 11.03
N GLU A 126 -15.48 20.70 10.19
CA GLU A 126 -15.42 20.44 8.76
C GLU A 126 -14.75 21.60 8.02
N GLU A 127 -13.43 21.74 8.22
CA GLU A 127 -12.63 22.84 7.68
C GLU A 127 -11.50 22.36 6.75
N GLY A 128 -11.09 23.25 5.84
CA GLY A 128 -9.91 23.03 5.00
C GLY A 128 -8.62 23.04 5.82
N ARG A 129 -7.63 22.25 5.38
CA ARG A 129 -6.30 22.16 6.01
C ARG A 129 -5.20 22.29 4.97
N LEU A 130 -4.21 23.14 5.27
CA LEU A 130 -3.00 23.28 4.47
C LEU A 130 -1.86 22.48 5.13
N LEU A 131 -1.20 21.63 4.35
CA LEU A 131 -0.01 20.89 4.75
C LEU A 131 1.19 21.39 3.97
N VAL A 132 2.29 21.64 4.68
CA VAL A 132 3.55 22.08 4.08
C VAL A 132 4.67 21.23 4.66
N ALA A 133 5.47 20.62 3.79
CA ALA A 133 6.63 19.84 4.16
C ALA A 133 7.75 20.01 3.13
N ARG A 134 9.00 19.86 3.56
CA ARG A 134 10.13 19.70 2.63
C ARG A 134 10.18 18.25 2.18
N VAL A 135 10.27 18.04 0.88
CA VAL A 135 10.33 16.71 0.27
C VAL A 135 11.64 16.54 -0.50
N PRO A 136 12.22 15.33 -0.51
CA PRO A 136 13.36 15.01 -1.38
C PRO A 136 12.95 15.07 -2.86
N VAL A 137 13.90 15.38 -3.74
CA VAL A 137 13.72 15.18 -5.18
C VAL A 137 14.18 13.77 -5.51
N LEU A 138 13.25 12.92 -5.94
CA LEU A 138 13.53 11.51 -6.26
C LEU A 138 13.80 11.27 -7.76
N ASP A 139 13.86 12.33 -8.56
CA ASP A 139 14.12 12.23 -10.00
C ASP A 139 15.55 11.72 -10.24
N PRO A 140 15.74 10.58 -10.93
CA PRO A 140 17.06 9.99 -11.15
C PRO A 140 18.08 10.96 -11.74
N LEU A 141 17.65 11.84 -12.67
CA LEU A 141 18.54 12.81 -13.32
C LEU A 141 19.06 13.87 -12.35
N TRP A 142 18.27 14.19 -11.31
CA TRP A 142 18.64 15.16 -10.28
C TRP A 142 19.46 14.52 -9.16
N VAL A 143 19.21 13.24 -8.87
CA VAL A 143 20.02 12.49 -7.91
C VAL A 143 21.47 12.37 -8.42
N GLU A 144 21.67 12.03 -9.70
CA GLU A 144 23.01 11.97 -10.30
C GLU A 144 23.71 13.36 -10.36
N GLN A 145 22.94 14.42 -10.60
CA GLN A 145 23.48 15.80 -10.56
C GLN A 145 23.89 16.24 -9.16
N SER A 146 23.15 15.84 -8.11
CA SER A 146 23.50 16.18 -6.73
C SER A 146 24.78 15.48 -6.24
N VAL A 147 25.05 14.27 -6.75
CA VAL A 147 26.28 13.52 -6.45
C VAL A 147 27.50 14.13 -7.17
N THR A 148 27.33 14.67 -8.38
CA THR A 148 28.44 15.27 -9.14
C THR A 148 28.86 16.66 -8.66
N THR A 149 28.06 17.32 -7.81
CA THR A 149 28.39 18.64 -7.25
C THR A 149 29.19 18.61 -5.95
N ASP A 150 29.38 17.44 -5.31
CA ASP A 150 29.99 17.33 -3.96
C ASP A 150 31.36 16.62 -3.91
N GLU A 151 31.98 16.30 -5.06
CA GLU A 151 33.31 15.66 -5.07
C GLU A 151 34.45 16.67 -5.16
N GLY A 152 34.86 17.17 -3.99
CA GLY A 152 36.12 17.87 -3.77
C GLY A 152 36.95 17.24 -2.65
N VAL A 153 37.77 16.23 -2.99
CA VAL A 153 39.00 15.75 -2.28
C VAL A 153 38.75 15.06 -0.91
N VAL A 154 39.00 13.76 -0.69
CA VAL A 154 40.29 13.03 -0.67
C VAL A 154 40.07 11.54 -1.01
N ARG A 155 40.94 11.01 -1.86
CA ARG A 155 41.10 9.59 -2.18
C ARG A 155 41.94 8.87 -1.12
N SER A 156 41.45 7.75 -0.59
CA SER A 156 42.29 6.68 -0.05
C SER A 156 41.64 5.33 -0.34
N GLU A 157 42.42 4.44 -0.97
CA GLU A 157 42.11 3.06 -1.38
C GLU A 157 41.79 2.19 -0.13
N THR A 158 41.07 1.05 -0.17
CA THR A 158 41.17 -0.10 -1.08
C THR A 158 40.03 -1.12 -0.84
N THR A 159 39.74 -1.92 -1.90
CA THR A 159 39.22 -3.30 -1.97
C THR A 159 37.80 -3.68 -1.51
N SER A 160 36.98 -4.18 -2.45
CA SER A 160 36.55 -5.59 -2.48
C SER A 160 35.82 -5.98 -3.79
N SER A 161 36.40 -6.96 -4.48
CA SER A 161 35.79 -8.06 -5.27
C SER A 161 34.59 -7.82 -6.22
N THR A 162 34.91 -7.87 -7.52
CA THR A 162 34.23 -8.60 -8.62
C THR A 162 32.74 -8.96 -8.47
N ASP A 163 31.92 -8.23 -9.22
CA ASP A 163 30.60 -8.67 -9.69
C ASP A 163 30.75 -9.73 -10.78
N THR A 164 29.98 -10.82 -10.66
CA THR A 164 29.64 -11.70 -11.78
C THR A 164 28.14 -11.68 -11.96
N GLU A 165 27.74 -11.21 -13.15
CA GLU A 165 26.44 -11.37 -13.78
C GLU A 165 25.90 -12.82 -13.70
N SER A 166 24.60 -12.93 -13.45
CA SER A 166 23.74 -13.96 -14.05
C SER A 166 22.30 -13.48 -13.84
N GLY A 167 21.45 -13.26 -14.86
CA GLY A 167 21.26 -14.07 -16.05
C GLY A 167 19.87 -14.70 -15.93
N PHE A 168 18.85 -14.01 -16.46
CA PHE A 168 17.49 -14.52 -16.63
C PHE A 168 17.52 -15.87 -17.37
N CYS A 169 16.85 -16.90 -16.85
CA CYS A 169 16.63 -18.15 -17.59
C CYS A 169 15.16 -18.29 -17.97
N HIS A 170 14.90 -18.20 -19.27
CA HIS A 170 13.78 -18.84 -19.93
C HIS A 170 14.17 -20.27 -20.31
N GLN A 171 13.18 -21.15 -20.22
CA GLN A 171 13.02 -22.43 -20.93
C GLN A 171 13.45 -23.74 -20.26
N GLU A 172 12.65 -24.74 -20.61
CA GLU A 172 12.43 -26.08 -20.07
C GLU A 172 13.65 -27.00 -20.03
N ASN A 173 13.96 -27.52 -18.83
CA ASN A 173 14.44 -28.88 -18.51
C ASN A 173 15.31 -28.82 -17.23
N CYS A 174 14.70 -29.08 -16.07
CA CYS A 174 15.44 -29.39 -14.85
C CYS A 174 15.41 -30.91 -14.62
N PRO A 175 16.57 -31.56 -14.35
CA PRO A 175 16.59 -32.98 -14.02
C PRO A 175 16.08 -33.22 -12.58
N ASP A 176 15.23 -34.24 -12.44
CA ASP A 176 14.66 -34.71 -11.18
C ASP A 176 15.72 -35.15 -10.18
N SER A 177 15.62 -34.66 -8.95
CA SER A 177 16.24 -35.26 -7.77
C SER A 177 15.29 -35.08 -6.58
N PRO A 178 14.83 -36.16 -5.92
CA PRO A 178 13.85 -36.05 -4.85
C PRO A 178 14.51 -35.58 -3.54
N PRO A 179 13.83 -34.74 -2.73
CA PRO A 179 14.32 -34.43 -1.39
C PRO A 179 13.97 -35.56 -0.39
N PRO A 180 14.79 -35.73 0.66
CA PRO A 180 14.70 -36.85 1.58
C PRO A 180 13.56 -36.70 2.59
N ASP A 181 12.90 -37.82 2.88
CA ASP A 181 11.90 -37.97 3.93
C ASP A 181 12.41 -37.46 5.28
N THR A 182 11.94 -36.28 5.68
CA THR A 182 12.03 -35.84 7.08
C THR A 182 10.73 -35.19 7.49
N ALA A 183 10.11 -35.81 8.49
CA ALA A 183 8.80 -35.56 9.05
C ALA A 183 8.49 -34.06 9.20
N SER A 184 7.51 -33.60 8.42
CA SER A 184 6.86 -32.31 8.63
C SER A 184 5.98 -32.42 9.87
N SER A 185 6.48 -31.97 11.01
CA SER A 185 5.65 -31.68 12.18
C SER A 185 4.89 -30.39 11.91
N VAL A 186 3.82 -30.50 11.12
CA VAL A 186 2.80 -29.47 10.97
C VAL A 186 2.19 -29.22 12.35
N PRO A 187 2.31 -28.02 12.95
CA PRO A 187 1.59 -27.72 14.18
C PRO A 187 0.09 -27.88 13.92
N PRO A 188 -0.73 -28.22 14.93
CA PRO A 188 -2.15 -28.42 14.72
C PRO A 188 -2.71 -27.17 14.04
N SER A 189 -3.33 -27.35 12.87
CA SER A 189 -3.96 -26.26 12.12
C SER A 189 -4.88 -25.53 13.09
N SER A 190 -4.44 -24.35 13.55
CA SER A 190 -5.28 -23.42 14.27
C SER A 190 -6.55 -23.24 13.44
N ALA A 191 -7.71 -23.54 14.03
CA ALA A 191 -8.96 -23.59 13.30
C ALA A 191 -9.16 -22.31 12.49
N THR A 192 -9.19 -22.45 11.17
CA THR A 192 -9.43 -21.32 10.27
C THR A 192 -10.92 -21.04 10.19
N PHE A 193 -11.29 -19.80 9.96
CA PHE A 193 -12.68 -19.40 9.73
C PHE A 193 -12.78 -18.45 8.55
N ILE A 194 -13.99 -18.27 8.05
CA ILE A 194 -14.28 -17.39 6.92
C ILE A 194 -14.98 -16.14 7.44
N SER A 195 -14.53 -14.98 7.00
CA SER A 195 -15.19 -13.69 7.23
C SER A 195 -14.89 -12.76 6.06
N SER A 196 -15.58 -11.62 5.99
CA SER A 196 -15.48 -10.71 4.85
C SER A 196 -14.79 -9.41 5.21
N ILE A 197 -13.94 -8.92 4.29
CA ILE A 197 -13.44 -7.55 4.26
C ILE A 197 -13.94 -6.92 2.97
N ASN A 198 -14.67 -5.80 3.04
CA ASN A 198 -15.17 -5.09 1.85
C ASN A 198 -15.84 -6.02 0.83
N TYR A 199 -16.71 -6.93 1.30
CA TYR A 199 -17.42 -7.94 0.51
C TYR A 199 -16.57 -9.08 -0.07
N ASP A 200 -15.25 -9.04 0.08
CA ASP A 200 -14.36 -10.13 -0.31
C ASP A 200 -14.26 -11.17 0.81
N THR A 201 -14.25 -12.44 0.45
CA THR A 201 -14.26 -13.57 1.39
C THR A 201 -12.83 -13.97 1.76
N PHE A 202 -12.39 -13.63 2.96
CA PHE A 202 -11.06 -13.93 3.48
C PHE A 202 -11.06 -15.23 4.28
N THR A 203 -9.93 -15.95 4.22
CA THR A 203 -9.63 -17.06 5.13
C THR A 203 -8.80 -16.52 6.29
N PHE A 204 -9.31 -16.68 7.51
CA PHE A 204 -8.70 -16.12 8.72
C PHE A 204 -8.23 -17.19 9.70
N VAL A 205 -7.26 -16.79 10.53
CA VAL A 205 -6.82 -17.50 11.73
C VAL A 205 -6.76 -16.51 12.90
N LEU A 206 -7.26 -16.91 14.07
CA LEU A 206 -7.23 -16.07 15.28
C LEU A 206 -5.83 -16.06 15.92
N LEU A 207 -5.45 -14.90 16.44
CA LEU A 207 -4.28 -14.76 17.30
C LEU A 207 -4.73 -14.93 18.76
N ASN A 208 -4.59 -16.14 19.30
CA ASN A 208 -5.01 -16.44 20.67
C ASN A 208 -3.92 -16.12 21.70
N GLU A 209 -2.66 -16.16 21.30
CA GLU A 209 -1.50 -16.01 22.17
C GLU A 209 -1.03 -14.55 22.22
N THR A 210 -0.17 -14.24 23.20
CA THR A 210 0.45 -12.90 23.29
C THR A 210 1.56 -12.72 22.27
N GLU A 211 2.23 -13.79 21.89
CA GLU A 211 3.26 -13.81 20.85
C GLU A 211 3.21 -15.14 20.12
N GLY A 212 3.67 -15.19 18.88
CA GLY A 212 3.69 -16.44 18.14
C GLY A 212 3.93 -16.27 16.64
N LYS A 213 3.89 -17.40 15.96
CA LYS A 213 3.94 -17.51 14.50
C LYS A 213 2.67 -18.19 14.01
N VAL A 214 1.96 -17.54 13.12
CA VAL A 214 0.73 -18.08 12.52
C VAL A 214 0.80 -17.94 11.01
N ASN A 215 0.17 -18.89 10.30
CA ASN A 215 0.07 -18.87 8.85
C ASN A 215 -1.36 -19.20 8.41
N VAL A 216 -1.78 -18.63 7.30
CA VAL A 216 -3.08 -18.90 6.68
C VAL A 216 -2.96 -18.78 5.17
N CYS A 217 -3.60 -19.68 4.43
CA CYS A 217 -3.54 -19.70 2.98
C CYS A 217 -4.93 -19.62 2.37
N ASN A 218 -5.02 -19.01 1.19
CA ASN A 218 -6.18 -19.03 0.32
C ASN A 218 -5.75 -19.56 -1.06
N GLY A 219 -6.03 -20.83 -1.32
CA GLY A 219 -5.47 -21.53 -2.47
C GLY A 219 -3.94 -21.68 -2.34
N THR A 220 -3.20 -21.17 -3.34
CA THR A 220 -1.73 -21.20 -3.38
C THR A 220 -1.06 -19.99 -2.72
N PHE A 221 -1.84 -18.97 -2.35
CA PHE A 221 -1.34 -17.76 -1.70
C PHE A 221 -1.37 -17.94 -0.18
N CYS A 222 -0.23 -17.76 0.49
CA CYS A 222 -0.07 -18.03 1.92
C CYS A 222 0.52 -16.83 2.64
N CYS A 223 -0.12 -16.39 3.72
CA CYS A 223 0.34 -15.31 4.56
C CYS A 223 1.00 -15.85 5.84
N HIS A 224 2.13 -15.28 6.20
CA HIS A 224 2.92 -15.64 7.38
C HIS A 224 3.05 -14.43 8.30
N LEU A 225 2.71 -14.62 9.58
CA LEU A 225 2.79 -13.57 10.58
C LEU A 225 3.60 -14.05 11.77
N GLN A 226 4.63 -13.29 12.11
CA GLN A 226 5.27 -13.34 13.42
C GLN A 226 4.88 -12.10 14.21
N TYR A 227 4.39 -12.26 15.43
CA TYR A 227 3.90 -11.15 16.22
C TYR A 227 4.21 -11.28 17.71
N ARG A 228 4.23 -10.13 18.40
CA ARG A 228 4.30 -10.00 19.85
C ARG A 228 3.47 -8.80 20.31
N ARG A 229 2.47 -9.05 21.15
CA ARG A 229 1.62 -8.03 21.78
C ARG A 229 2.36 -7.38 22.94
N LEU A 230 2.43 -6.06 22.89
CA LEU A 230 2.93 -5.23 23.97
C LEU A 230 1.74 -4.95 24.89
N GLN A 231 1.59 -5.76 25.94
CA GLN A 231 0.45 -5.62 26.85
C GLN A 231 0.44 -4.25 27.53
N HIS A 232 -0.66 -3.53 27.35
CA HIS A 232 -0.96 -2.30 28.08
C HIS A 232 -2.45 -2.30 28.42
N GLY A 233 -2.79 -2.71 29.64
CA GLY A 233 -4.17 -2.77 30.11
C GLY A 233 -4.89 -4.09 29.83
N GLY A 234 -5.91 -4.39 30.65
CA GLY A 234 -6.69 -5.63 30.60
C GLY A 234 -7.74 -5.70 29.49
N SER A 235 -7.55 -4.99 28.37
CA SER A 235 -8.53 -4.98 27.29
C SER A 235 -8.50 -6.29 26.51
N LYS A 236 -9.70 -6.86 26.32
CA LYS A 236 -9.91 -8.08 25.56
C LYS A 236 -10.14 -7.70 24.11
N GLU A 237 -9.07 -7.44 23.37
CA GLU A 237 -9.14 -7.22 21.93
C GLU A 237 -8.81 -8.50 21.17
N LEU A 238 -9.62 -8.81 20.16
CA LEU A 238 -9.43 -9.96 19.30
C LEU A 238 -8.75 -9.53 18.00
N TYR A 239 -7.76 -10.30 17.56
CA TYR A 239 -7.02 -10.07 16.32
C TYR A 239 -7.00 -11.33 15.47
N ALA A 240 -7.00 -11.15 14.15
CA ALA A 240 -6.92 -12.24 13.18
C ALA A 240 -5.94 -11.91 12.05
N LEU A 241 -5.27 -12.94 11.54
CA LEU A 241 -4.54 -12.88 10.28
C LEU A 241 -5.44 -13.44 9.18
N GLY A 242 -5.60 -12.69 8.09
CA GLY A 242 -6.40 -13.09 6.92
C GLY A 242 -5.56 -13.16 5.65
N ALA A 243 -5.92 -14.12 4.77
CA ALA A 243 -5.43 -14.25 3.41
C ALA A 243 -6.60 -14.21 2.42
N PHE A 244 -6.42 -13.45 1.33
CA PHE A 244 -7.32 -13.42 0.19
C PHE A 244 -6.53 -13.46 -1.11
N ALA A 245 -6.92 -14.33 -2.03
CA ALA A 245 -6.43 -14.37 -3.39
C ALA A 245 -7.61 -14.57 -4.34
N GLY A 246 -8.04 -13.51 -5.00
CA GLY A 246 -9.27 -13.54 -5.78
C GLY A 246 -9.52 -12.29 -6.60
N THR A 247 -10.72 -12.19 -7.14
CA THR A 247 -11.18 -11.00 -7.88
C THR A 247 -12.19 -10.25 -7.03
N HIS A 248 -11.88 -9.01 -6.67
CA HIS A 248 -12.85 -8.08 -6.12
C HIS A 248 -13.82 -7.67 -7.23
N THR A 249 -15.12 -7.64 -6.95
CA THR A 249 -16.15 -7.32 -7.94
C THR A 249 -17.08 -6.19 -7.54
N VAL A 250 -16.99 -5.70 -6.30
CA VAL A 250 -17.86 -4.63 -5.81
C VAL A 250 -17.30 -3.30 -6.30
N TYR A 251 -18.11 -2.53 -7.02
CA TYR A 251 -17.74 -1.26 -7.66
C TYR A 251 -16.71 -1.34 -8.80
N VAL A 252 -15.79 -2.30 -8.77
CA VAL A 252 -14.76 -2.53 -9.79
C VAL A 252 -14.39 -4.01 -9.84
N ARG A 253 -13.91 -4.45 -11.00
CA ARG A 253 -13.36 -5.80 -11.19
C ARG A 253 -11.83 -5.77 -11.23
N ILE A 254 -11.17 -6.11 -10.12
CA ILE A 254 -9.70 -6.18 -10.01
C ILE A 254 -9.25 -7.46 -9.33
N GLY A 255 -8.13 -8.03 -9.78
CA GLY A 255 -7.47 -9.15 -9.10
C GLY A 255 -6.67 -8.65 -7.91
N LEU A 256 -6.82 -9.30 -6.75
CA LEU A 256 -6.15 -8.92 -5.50
C LEU A 256 -5.52 -10.16 -4.84
N GLN A 257 -4.35 -9.93 -4.23
CA GLN A 257 -3.74 -10.82 -3.25
C GLN A 257 -3.42 -9.98 -2.01
N VAL A 258 -3.96 -10.37 -0.86
CA VAL A 258 -3.93 -9.54 0.35
C VAL A 258 -3.66 -10.39 1.58
N CYS A 259 -2.60 -10.04 2.30
CA CYS A 259 -2.39 -10.44 3.69
C CYS A 259 -2.80 -9.30 4.62
N ALA A 260 -3.66 -9.59 5.59
CA ALA A 260 -4.19 -8.58 6.49
C ALA A 260 -4.16 -9.05 7.94
N LEU A 261 -3.42 -8.34 8.80
CA LEU A 261 -3.57 -8.42 10.25
C LEU A 261 -4.62 -7.38 10.67
N VAL A 262 -5.73 -7.83 11.24
CA VAL A 262 -6.88 -6.96 11.58
C VAL A 262 -7.31 -7.15 13.03
N ARG A 263 -7.77 -6.06 13.64
CA ARG A 263 -8.58 -6.09 14.86
C ARG A 263 -10.01 -6.45 14.49
N CYS A 264 -10.61 -7.38 15.23
CA CYS A 264 -12.02 -7.73 15.05
C CYS A 264 -12.89 -6.72 15.81
N ALA A 265 -14.09 -6.41 15.28
CA ALA A 265 -14.95 -5.40 15.89
C ALA A 265 -15.50 -5.83 17.27
N GLY A 266 -15.59 -7.14 17.51
CA GLY A 266 -15.96 -7.71 18.80
C GLY A 266 -15.09 -8.90 19.18
N LEU A 267 -15.59 -9.70 20.12
CA LEU A 267 -14.93 -10.92 20.61
C LEU A 267 -15.27 -12.17 19.80
N GLU A 268 -16.04 -12.01 18.71
CA GLU A 268 -16.48 -13.10 17.84
C GLU A 268 -15.67 -13.11 16.55
N ALA A 269 -15.34 -14.31 16.05
CA ALA A 269 -14.56 -14.47 14.81
C ALA A 269 -15.24 -13.85 13.58
N ASN A 270 -16.57 -13.91 13.50
CA ASN A 270 -17.37 -13.31 12.42
C ASN A 270 -17.25 -11.77 12.34
N SER A 271 -16.73 -11.12 13.38
CA SER A 271 -16.57 -9.66 13.44
C SER A 271 -15.22 -9.21 12.88
N CYS A 272 -14.33 -10.16 12.58
CA CYS A 272 -13.03 -9.87 11.96
C CYS A 272 -13.24 -9.45 10.50
N GLY A 273 -12.77 -8.24 10.16
CA GLY A 273 -12.94 -7.63 8.84
C GLY A 273 -14.03 -6.54 8.76
N GLN A 274 -14.81 -6.37 9.83
CA GLN A 274 -15.71 -5.21 9.99
C GLN A 274 -14.94 -3.92 10.25
N GLU A 275 -15.62 -2.78 10.08
CA GLU A 275 -15.04 -1.46 10.30
C GLU A 275 -14.72 -1.23 11.79
N VAL A 276 -13.49 -0.81 12.06
CA VAL A 276 -12.98 -0.57 13.41
C VAL A 276 -12.12 0.69 13.43
N GLU A 277 -12.55 1.71 14.16
CA GLU A 277 -11.85 3.01 14.21
C GLU A 277 -10.78 3.08 15.31
N GLU A 278 -10.97 2.34 16.41
CA GLU A 278 -10.13 2.45 17.61
C GLU A 278 -9.56 1.09 18.01
N ALA A 279 -8.34 1.11 18.54
CA ALA A 279 -7.64 -0.05 19.09
C ALA A 279 -6.72 0.41 20.22
N GLU A 280 -6.61 -0.38 21.28
CA GLU A 280 -5.73 -0.09 22.42
C GLU A 280 -4.43 -0.90 22.37
N SER A 281 -4.47 -2.10 21.79
CA SER A 281 -3.31 -3.00 21.77
C SER A 281 -2.20 -2.44 20.90
N LYS A 282 -0.97 -2.52 21.42
CA LYS A 282 0.26 -2.31 20.64
C LYS A 282 0.87 -3.66 20.29
N MET A 283 1.42 -3.78 19.09
CA MET A 283 1.96 -5.04 18.61
C MET A 283 3.20 -4.80 17.75
N ASP A 284 4.25 -5.57 18.03
CA ASP A 284 5.37 -5.75 17.10
C ASP A 284 5.02 -6.89 16.15
N PHE A 285 5.22 -6.72 14.85
CA PHE A 285 4.91 -7.77 13.88
C PHE A 285 5.80 -7.74 12.64
N LEU A 286 5.91 -8.90 12.01
CA LEU A 286 6.47 -9.14 10.68
C LEU A 286 5.43 -9.93 9.88
N LEU A 287 4.95 -9.35 8.78
CA LEU A 287 3.93 -9.93 7.92
C LEU A 287 4.51 -10.12 6.52
N GLU A 288 4.42 -11.34 6.01
CA GLU A 288 4.93 -11.77 4.69
C GLU A 288 3.87 -12.61 3.97
N GLY A 289 3.95 -12.69 2.64
CA GLY A 289 3.01 -13.44 1.79
C GLY A 289 3.57 -13.78 0.43
#